data_AF-A0A2V7QS88-F1
#
_entry.id   AF-A0A2V7QS88-F1
#
_cell.length_a   1.000
_cell.length_b   1.000
_cell.length_c   1.000
_cell.angle_alpha   90.00
_cell.angle_beta   90.00
_cell.angle_gamma   90.00
#
_symmetry.space_group_name_H-M   'P 1'
#
loop_
_entity.id
_entity.type
_entity.pdbx_description
1 polymer ?
#
loop_
_entity_poly.entity_id
_entity_poly.type
_entity_poly.pdbx_seq_one_letter_code
_entity_poly.pdbx_strand_id
1 'polypeptide(L)'
;MLRSALLYLSSQQQIFKFVRHNKLAKSFANRFVAGETLDTALSAVARLNSRSITASLDLLGESVHNEAEARAAGQAYITMLDRIHERKVDANVSVKLTAMGLDISEELCVAIMHKILQRARDYGSFVRIDMESSEYTQRTLDLFDQRLYPGYRENVGIVLQSYLYRTFADVQHANLIKARVRLCKGAYKEPETVAYPDKKDVDANYVKCMHEMMLKGNYPGIATHDEAIIRDAKAFAKSNDIASNRYEFQMLYGVRRDLQDRLVREGYRMRVYVPFGTQWYPYLMRRLAERPANVAFLTGNVFKEMVGKRRR
;
A
#
# COMPACT_ATOMS: atom_id res chain seq x y z
N MET A 1 12.92 -18.70 -10.88
CA MET A 1 14.24 -18.69 -10.19
C MET A 1 14.61 -17.31 -9.64
N LEU A 2 14.59 -16.22 -10.43
CA LEU A 2 14.95 -14.86 -9.97
C LEU A 2 14.03 -14.31 -8.84
N ARG A 3 12.71 -14.47 -8.96
CA ARG A 3 11.74 -14.05 -7.93
C ARG A 3 11.98 -14.73 -6.58
N SER A 4 12.18 -16.05 -6.60
CA SER A 4 12.45 -16.85 -5.39
C SER A 4 13.78 -16.47 -4.74
N ALA A 5 14.82 -16.22 -5.53
CA ALA A 5 16.13 -15.75 -5.03
C ALA A 5 16.04 -14.35 -4.40
N LEU A 6 15.31 -13.41 -5.00
CA LEU A 6 15.11 -12.07 -4.45
C LEU A 6 14.26 -12.08 -3.17
N LEU A 7 13.25 -12.95 -3.10
CA LEU A 7 12.48 -13.17 -1.87
C LEU A 7 13.34 -13.80 -0.76
N TYR A 8 14.21 -14.75 -1.10
CA TYR A 8 15.19 -15.30 -0.15
C TYR A 8 16.18 -14.24 0.34
N LEU A 9 16.68 -13.38 -0.54
CA LEU A 9 17.56 -12.28 -0.14
C LEU A 9 16.84 -11.26 0.76
N SER A 10 15.52 -11.10 0.60
CA SER A 10 14.73 -10.21 1.46
C SER A 10 14.66 -10.66 2.92
N SER A 11 14.88 -11.96 3.21
CA SER A 11 14.93 -12.50 4.57
C SER A 11 16.34 -12.56 5.18
N GLN A 12 17.39 -12.16 4.45
CA GLN A 12 18.78 -12.24 4.91
C GLN A 12 19.28 -10.92 5.55
N GLN A 13 19.23 -10.83 6.88
CA GLN A 13 19.61 -9.61 7.63
C GLN A 13 21.09 -9.20 7.52
N GLN A 14 22.01 -10.13 7.25
CA GLN A 14 23.44 -9.82 7.11
C GLN A 14 23.73 -9.03 5.83
N ILE A 15 23.05 -9.39 4.74
CA ILE A 15 23.13 -8.69 3.45
C ILE A 15 22.53 -7.28 3.59
N PHE A 16 21.46 -7.13 4.39
CA PHE A 16 20.89 -5.83 4.71
C PHE A 16 21.90 -4.86 5.36
N LYS A 17 22.67 -5.31 6.36
CA LYS A 17 23.68 -4.47 7.03
C LYS A 17 24.75 -3.97 6.05
N PHE A 18 25.18 -4.81 5.11
CA PHE A 18 26.14 -4.44 4.08
C PHE A 18 25.56 -3.44 3.06
N VAL A 19 24.33 -3.70 2.58
CA VAL A 19 23.68 -2.87 1.55
C VAL A 19 23.28 -1.49 2.08
N ARG A 20 22.88 -1.38 3.37
CA ARG A 20 22.49 -0.10 4.00
C ARG A 20 23.61 0.95 3.99
N HIS A 21 24.87 0.54 4.04
CA HIS A 21 26.02 1.45 4.03
C HIS A 21 26.48 1.84 2.62
N ASN A 22 25.88 1.26 1.57
CA ASN A 22 26.23 1.55 0.19
C ASN A 22 25.42 2.75 -0.36
N LYS A 23 26.12 3.81 -0.77
CA LYS A 23 25.51 5.05 -1.28
C LYS A 23 24.65 4.85 -2.53
N LEU A 24 25.00 3.92 -3.43
CA LEU A 24 24.22 3.62 -4.64
C LEU A 24 22.94 2.86 -4.30
N ALA A 25 23.03 1.89 -3.39
CA ALA A 25 21.86 1.18 -2.89
C ALA A 25 20.89 2.12 -2.17
N LYS A 26 21.41 3.07 -1.36
CA LYS A 26 20.60 4.11 -0.72
C LYS A 26 19.96 5.06 -1.74
N SER A 27 20.72 5.50 -2.75
CA SER A 27 20.17 6.32 -3.85
C SER A 27 19.08 5.61 -4.64
N PHE A 28 19.19 4.29 -4.82
CA PHE A 28 18.17 3.48 -5.48
C PHE A 28 16.95 3.25 -4.58
N ALA A 29 17.17 2.95 -3.30
CA ALA A 29 16.10 2.82 -2.31
C ALA A 29 15.25 4.10 -2.23
N ASN A 30 15.89 5.27 -2.27
CA ASN A 30 15.24 6.58 -2.28
C ASN A 30 14.26 6.79 -3.45
N ARG A 31 14.34 5.97 -4.51
CA ARG A 31 13.35 5.96 -5.58
C ARG A 31 12.01 5.39 -5.12
N PHE A 32 12.03 4.31 -4.33
CA PHE A 32 10.85 3.53 -3.95
C PHE A 32 10.43 3.76 -2.49
N VAL A 33 11.27 4.40 -1.69
CA VAL A 33 11.05 4.75 -0.28
C VAL A 33 11.38 6.21 -0.09
N ALA A 34 10.51 6.97 0.58
CA ALA A 34 10.66 8.42 0.69
C ALA A 34 11.80 8.86 1.62
N GLY A 35 12.30 7.95 2.44
CA GLY A 35 13.43 8.14 3.34
C GLY A 35 13.26 7.32 4.62
N GLU A 36 14.14 7.54 5.59
CA GLU A 36 14.15 6.80 6.86
C GLU A 36 13.36 7.52 7.98
N THR A 37 12.94 8.77 7.77
CA THR A 37 12.24 9.59 8.78
C THR A 37 10.92 10.15 8.29
N LEU A 38 10.01 10.45 9.23
CA LEU A 38 8.72 11.06 8.92
C LEU A 38 8.87 12.41 8.19
N ASP A 39 9.84 13.25 8.56
CA ASP A 39 10.04 14.54 7.89
C ASP A 39 10.45 14.38 6.41
N THR A 40 11.27 13.38 6.09
CA THR A 40 11.62 13.05 4.70
C THR A 40 10.41 12.55 3.91
N ALA A 41 9.56 11.75 4.56
CA ALA A 41 8.31 11.26 3.97
C ALA A 41 7.33 12.40 3.69
N LEU A 42 7.11 13.30 4.65
CA LEU A 42 6.23 14.46 4.50
C LEU A 42 6.74 15.43 3.43
N SER A 43 8.06 15.58 3.30
CA SER A 43 8.65 16.37 2.21
C SER A 43 8.39 15.73 0.83
N ALA A 44 8.39 14.39 0.74
CA ALA A 44 8.00 13.69 -0.48
C ALA A 44 6.51 13.81 -0.78
N VAL A 45 5.66 13.75 0.25
CA VAL A 45 4.21 14.00 0.16
C VAL A 45 3.94 15.40 -0.37
N ALA A 46 4.58 16.44 0.17
CA ALA A 46 4.39 17.81 -0.30
C ALA A 46 4.71 17.97 -1.80
N ARG A 47 5.77 17.31 -2.31
CA ARG A 47 6.11 17.28 -3.74
C ARG A 47 5.12 16.46 -4.59
N LEU A 48 4.40 15.52 -4.01
CA LEU A 48 3.29 14.84 -4.67
C LEU A 48 2.07 15.75 -4.73
N ASN A 49 1.72 16.39 -3.61
CA ASN A 49 0.56 17.29 -3.52
C ASN A 49 0.69 18.51 -4.44
N SER A 50 1.90 19.06 -4.62
CA SER A 50 2.14 20.14 -5.58
C SER A 50 1.89 19.76 -7.05
N ARG A 51 1.70 18.46 -7.32
CA ARG A 51 1.34 17.90 -8.62
C ARG A 51 -0.06 17.29 -8.62
N SER A 52 -0.91 17.68 -7.66
CA SER A 52 -2.26 17.16 -7.48
C SER A 52 -2.34 15.65 -7.23
N ILE A 53 -1.26 15.07 -6.68
CA ILE A 53 -1.21 13.67 -6.26
C ILE A 53 -1.29 13.61 -4.74
N THR A 54 -2.30 12.89 -4.23
CA THR A 54 -2.46 12.65 -2.78
C THR A 54 -1.56 11.49 -2.33
N ALA A 55 -1.36 11.31 -1.03
CA ALA A 55 -0.51 10.24 -0.52
C ALA A 55 -1.19 9.29 0.48
N SER A 56 -0.60 8.11 0.65
CA SER A 56 -0.87 7.15 1.72
C SER A 56 0.46 6.79 2.37
N LEU A 57 0.73 7.27 3.58
CA LEU A 57 1.98 6.99 4.29
C LEU A 57 1.94 5.58 4.90
N ASP A 58 3.05 4.85 4.76
CA ASP A 58 3.26 3.52 5.33
C ASP A 58 4.59 3.48 6.06
N LEU A 59 4.55 3.21 7.36
CA LEU A 59 5.74 3.06 8.18
C LEU A 59 6.31 1.66 8.00
N LEU A 60 7.55 1.56 7.52
CA LEU A 60 8.25 0.31 7.35
C LEU A 60 8.98 -0.10 8.62
N GLY A 61 8.75 -1.34 9.06
CA GLY A 61 9.46 -1.96 10.18
C GLY A 61 8.60 -2.30 11.38
N GLU A 62 7.31 -2.50 11.16
CA GLU A 62 6.29 -2.67 12.20
C GLU A 62 6.19 -4.09 12.75
N SER A 63 7.30 -4.84 12.77
CA SER A 63 7.32 -6.14 13.43
C SER A 63 7.21 -5.92 14.93
N VAL A 64 6.06 -6.29 15.48
CA VAL A 64 5.68 -6.09 16.88
C VAL A 64 5.52 -7.46 17.54
N HIS A 65 6.18 -7.64 18.67
CA HIS A 65 6.25 -8.91 19.40
C HIS A 65 5.74 -8.82 20.84
N ASN A 66 5.55 -7.61 21.37
CA ASN A 66 5.02 -7.37 22.70
C ASN A 66 4.14 -6.11 22.76
N GLU A 67 3.40 -5.97 23.86
CA GLU A 67 2.45 -4.88 24.03
C GLU A 67 3.10 -3.49 23.97
N ALA A 68 4.31 -3.33 24.53
CA ALA A 68 5.01 -2.05 24.54
C ALA A 68 5.36 -1.60 23.11
N GLU A 69 5.82 -2.53 22.27
CA GLU A 69 6.09 -2.30 20.84
C GLU A 69 4.81 -1.94 20.08
N ALA A 70 3.69 -2.62 20.33
CA ALA A 70 2.40 -2.31 19.71
C ALA A 70 1.95 -0.88 20.05
N ARG A 71 2.05 -0.50 21.33
CA ARG A 71 1.71 0.86 21.79
C ARG A 71 2.62 1.92 21.17
N ALA A 72 3.92 1.64 21.05
CA ALA A 72 4.87 2.53 20.39
C ALA A 72 4.56 2.70 18.89
N ALA A 73 4.21 1.60 18.20
CA ALA A 73 3.77 1.64 16.81
C ALA A 73 2.49 2.50 16.66
N GLY A 74 1.50 2.30 17.53
CA GLY A 74 0.28 3.12 17.53
C GLY A 74 0.55 4.61 17.77
N GLN A 75 1.47 4.94 18.69
CA GLN A 75 1.88 6.32 18.93
C GLN A 75 2.60 6.94 17.72
N ALA A 76 3.35 6.14 16.95
CA ALA A 76 3.94 6.60 15.69
C ALA A 76 2.86 7.01 14.68
N TYR A 77 1.75 6.28 14.56
CA TYR A 77 0.61 6.66 13.70
C TYR A 77 -0.13 7.91 14.16
N ILE A 78 -0.33 8.09 15.47
CA ILE A 78 -0.88 9.34 16.01
C ILE A 78 0.05 10.50 15.63
N THR A 79 1.36 10.34 15.82
CA THR A 79 2.36 11.35 15.45
C THR A 79 2.33 11.62 13.94
N MET A 80 2.19 10.61 13.09
CA MET A 80 2.05 10.80 11.64
C MET A 80 0.84 11.66 11.29
N LEU A 81 -0.31 11.41 11.91
CA LEU A 81 -1.54 12.18 11.70
C LEU A 81 -1.37 13.64 12.15
N ASP A 82 -0.74 13.86 13.31
CA ASP A 82 -0.44 15.20 13.83
C ASP A 82 0.41 15.99 12.84
N ARG A 83 1.51 15.40 12.37
CA ARG A 83 2.43 16.05 11.45
C ARG A 83 1.83 16.26 10.06
N ILE A 84 0.94 15.38 9.60
CA ILE A 84 0.16 15.58 8.36
C ILE A 84 -0.71 16.84 8.51
N HIS A 85 -1.45 16.95 9.61
CA HIS A 85 -2.34 18.07 9.89
C HIS A 85 -1.57 19.39 10.03
N GLU A 86 -0.52 19.42 10.85
CA GLU A 86 0.34 20.59 11.07
C GLU A 86 0.93 21.13 9.77
N ARG A 87 1.44 20.23 8.91
CA ARG A 87 2.04 20.61 7.63
C ARG A 87 1.01 20.88 6.53
N LYS A 88 -0.27 20.63 6.79
CA LYS A 88 -1.38 20.77 5.83
C LYS A 88 -1.13 20.05 4.51
N VAL A 89 -0.56 18.84 4.58
CA VAL A 89 -0.35 17.98 3.41
C VAL A 89 -1.53 17.04 3.20
N ASP A 90 -1.86 16.73 1.95
CA ASP A 90 -2.92 15.79 1.59
C ASP A 90 -2.38 14.35 1.59
N ALA A 91 -2.50 13.71 2.75
CA ALA A 91 -2.14 12.33 2.96
C ALA A 91 -3.06 11.65 3.96
N ASN A 92 -3.25 10.34 3.76
CA ASN A 92 -3.76 9.43 4.79
C ASN A 92 -2.65 8.48 5.24
N VAL A 93 -2.95 7.61 6.19
CA VAL A 93 -2.02 6.56 6.65
C VAL A 93 -2.56 5.17 6.33
N SER A 94 -1.66 4.21 6.11
CA SER A 94 -1.92 2.80 5.88
C SER A 94 -1.34 2.01 7.04
N VAL A 95 -2.18 1.26 7.76
CA VAL A 95 -1.83 0.51 8.99
C VAL A 95 -2.03 -0.99 8.76
N LYS A 96 -1.16 -1.82 9.35
CA LYS A 96 -1.36 -3.28 9.47
C LYS A 96 -1.81 -3.60 10.89
N LEU A 97 -2.76 -4.52 11.05
CA LEU A 97 -3.31 -4.81 12.39
C LEU A 97 -2.33 -5.64 13.23
N THR A 98 -1.49 -6.47 12.61
CA THR A 98 -0.41 -7.19 13.32
C THR A 98 0.53 -6.22 14.03
N ALA A 99 0.87 -5.10 13.39
CA ALA A 99 1.65 -4.02 13.99
C ALA A 99 0.96 -3.36 15.19
N MET A 100 -0.37 -3.39 15.23
CA MET A 100 -1.16 -2.85 16.33
C MET A 100 -1.39 -3.90 17.43
N GLY A 101 -0.74 -5.06 17.34
CA GLY A 101 -0.79 -6.11 18.34
C GLY A 101 -1.90 -7.13 18.14
N LEU A 102 -2.43 -7.29 16.91
CA LEU A 102 -3.45 -8.30 16.60
C LEU A 102 -3.02 -9.72 17.04
N ASP A 103 -1.75 -10.07 16.93
CA ASP A 103 -1.23 -11.39 17.35
C ASP A 103 -0.85 -11.47 18.83
N ILE A 104 -0.92 -10.36 19.55
CA ILE A 104 -0.69 -10.30 21.00
C ILE A 104 -2.03 -10.37 21.74
N SER A 105 -2.95 -9.46 21.38
CA SER A 105 -4.28 -9.37 21.96
C SER A 105 -5.18 -8.57 21.04
N GLU A 106 -6.32 -9.15 20.69
CA GLU A 106 -7.33 -8.47 19.89
C GLU A 106 -7.81 -7.17 20.56
N GLU A 107 -8.04 -7.19 21.87
CA GLU A 107 -8.47 -6.00 22.62
C GLU A 107 -7.39 -4.92 22.67
N LEU A 108 -6.11 -5.30 22.74
CA LEU A 108 -5.01 -4.35 22.62
C LEU A 108 -5.02 -3.66 21.25
N CYS A 109 -5.18 -4.44 20.18
CA CYS A 109 -5.26 -3.94 18.80
C CYS A 109 -6.42 -2.96 18.63
N VAL A 110 -7.61 -3.33 19.10
CA VAL A 110 -8.80 -2.46 19.06
C VAL A 110 -8.56 -1.17 19.86
N ALA A 111 -8.01 -1.26 21.07
CA ALA A 111 -7.74 -0.09 21.90
C ALA A 111 -6.73 0.88 21.25
N ILE A 112 -5.69 0.35 20.60
CA ILE A 112 -4.72 1.17 19.86
C ILE A 112 -5.37 1.79 18.62
N MET A 113 -6.09 1.00 17.83
CA MET A 113 -6.78 1.48 16.63
C MET A 113 -7.80 2.56 16.96
N HIS A 114 -8.55 2.46 18.06
CA HIS A 114 -9.47 3.52 18.49
C HIS A 114 -8.75 4.85 18.74
N LYS A 115 -7.56 4.84 19.35
CA LYS A 115 -6.79 6.08 19.55
C LYS A 115 -6.34 6.70 18.22
N ILE A 116 -5.88 5.88 17.28
CA ILE A 116 -5.48 6.33 15.94
C ILE A 116 -6.69 6.89 15.18
N LEU A 117 -7.81 6.18 15.19
CA LEU A 117 -9.03 6.56 14.48
C LEU A 117 -9.69 7.80 15.11
N GLN A 118 -9.63 7.96 16.42
CA GLN A 118 -10.04 9.20 17.10
C GLN A 118 -9.23 10.37 16.56
N ARG A 119 -7.88 10.24 16.52
CA ARG A 119 -7.03 11.31 16.00
C ARG A 119 -7.31 11.60 14.52
N ALA A 120 -7.55 10.57 13.71
CA ALA A 120 -7.92 10.74 12.31
C ALA A 120 -9.24 11.52 12.18
N ARG A 121 -10.24 11.20 13.00
CA ARG A 121 -11.52 11.92 13.05
C ARG A 121 -11.34 13.39 13.45
N ASP A 122 -10.55 13.68 14.47
CA ASP A 122 -10.30 15.04 14.96
C ASP A 122 -9.75 15.96 13.86
N TYR A 123 -9.00 15.40 12.90
CA TYR A 123 -8.41 16.14 11.77
C TYR A 123 -9.15 15.97 10.44
N GLY A 124 -10.27 15.24 10.40
CA GLY A 124 -10.93 14.89 9.13
C GLY A 124 -10.04 14.05 8.20
N SER A 125 -9.08 13.32 8.76
CA SER A 125 -8.16 12.43 8.05
C SER A 125 -8.75 11.01 7.91
N PHE A 126 -7.98 10.12 7.29
CA PHE A 126 -8.38 8.77 6.96
C PHE A 126 -7.28 7.77 7.32
N VAL A 127 -7.68 6.54 7.66
CA VAL A 127 -6.81 5.40 7.95
C VAL A 127 -7.25 4.24 7.06
N ARG A 128 -6.32 3.71 6.27
CA ARG A 128 -6.51 2.47 5.53
C ARG A 128 -5.97 1.32 6.36
N ILE A 129 -6.79 0.31 6.64
CA ILE A 129 -6.33 -0.98 7.15
C ILE A 129 -5.86 -1.80 5.94
N ASP A 130 -4.55 -1.98 5.84
CA ASP A 130 -3.96 -2.83 4.81
C ASP A 130 -4.22 -4.29 5.11
N MET A 131 -4.55 -5.04 4.06
CA MET A 131 -4.84 -6.46 4.17
C MET A 131 -3.55 -7.27 4.08
N GLU A 132 -3.34 -8.10 5.09
CA GLU A 132 -2.16 -8.95 5.23
C GLU A 132 -2.38 -10.29 4.49
N SER A 133 -1.71 -11.38 4.89
CA SER A 133 -1.92 -12.72 4.31
C SER A 133 -3.34 -13.23 4.57
N SER A 134 -3.72 -14.29 3.85
CA SER A 134 -5.05 -14.92 3.93
C SER A 134 -5.41 -15.37 5.35
N GLU A 135 -4.41 -15.74 6.16
CA GLU A 135 -4.57 -16.12 7.58
C GLU A 135 -5.15 -14.99 8.45
N TYR A 136 -4.95 -13.73 8.05
CA TYR A 136 -5.44 -12.55 8.76
C TYR A 136 -6.73 -11.98 8.19
N THR A 137 -7.15 -12.40 6.98
CA THR A 137 -8.24 -11.74 6.27
C THR A 137 -9.53 -11.74 7.06
N GLN A 138 -9.94 -12.89 7.59
CA GLN A 138 -11.19 -12.99 8.35
C GLN A 138 -11.15 -12.13 9.63
N ARG A 139 -10.09 -12.29 10.44
CA ARG A 139 -9.89 -11.51 11.67
C ARG A 139 -9.89 -9.99 11.41
N THR A 140 -9.27 -9.57 10.31
CA THR A 140 -9.22 -8.16 9.90
C THR A 140 -10.62 -7.62 9.55
N LEU A 141 -11.40 -8.39 8.77
CA LEU A 141 -12.75 -7.99 8.37
C LEU A 141 -13.71 -7.97 9.57
N ASP A 142 -13.65 -8.97 10.45
CA ASP A 142 -14.48 -9.03 11.65
C ASP A 142 -14.21 -7.85 12.58
N LEU A 143 -12.94 -7.55 12.86
CA LEU A 143 -12.56 -6.38 13.65
C LEU A 143 -13.00 -5.07 13.01
N PHE A 144 -12.79 -4.94 11.70
CA PHE A 144 -13.24 -3.77 10.96
C PHE A 144 -14.75 -3.58 11.08
N ASP A 145 -15.55 -4.60 10.76
CA ASP A 145 -17.00 -4.49 10.71
C ASP A 145 -17.65 -4.30 12.07
N GLN A 146 -17.16 -5.01 13.09
CA GLN A 146 -17.83 -5.11 14.38
C GLN A 146 -17.31 -4.09 15.39
N ARG A 147 -16.00 -3.75 15.33
CA ARG A 147 -15.33 -2.99 16.39
C ARG A 147 -14.87 -1.60 15.95
N LEU A 148 -14.51 -1.41 14.67
CA LEU A 148 -13.92 -0.16 14.20
C LEU A 148 -14.88 0.67 13.34
N TYR A 149 -15.37 0.12 12.22
CA TYR A 149 -16.15 0.85 11.23
C TYR A 149 -17.43 1.52 11.78
N PRO A 150 -18.22 0.92 12.69
CA PRO A 150 -19.44 1.56 13.21
C PRO A 150 -19.18 2.93 13.86
N GLY A 151 -18.04 3.11 14.52
CA GLY A 151 -17.68 4.37 15.20
C GLY A 151 -16.93 5.38 14.33
N TYR A 152 -16.47 4.99 13.14
CA TYR A 152 -15.48 5.74 12.34
C TYR A 152 -15.72 5.67 10.83
N ARG A 153 -16.99 5.58 10.39
CA ARG A 153 -17.39 5.30 8.99
C ARG A 153 -16.71 6.18 7.92
N GLU A 154 -16.41 7.44 8.25
CA GLU A 154 -15.74 8.39 7.34
C GLU A 154 -14.21 8.35 7.41
N ASN A 155 -13.65 7.73 8.45
CA ASN A 155 -12.23 7.82 8.78
C ASN A 155 -11.48 6.49 8.60
N VAL A 156 -12.17 5.38 8.34
CA VAL A 156 -11.53 4.07 8.14
C VAL A 156 -12.04 3.32 6.92
N GLY A 157 -11.19 2.51 6.31
CA GLY A 157 -11.58 1.55 5.29
C GLY A 157 -10.54 0.45 5.12
N ILE A 158 -10.86 -0.53 4.28
CA ILE A 158 -10.11 -1.79 4.17
C ILE A 158 -9.45 -1.97 2.81
N VAL A 159 -8.52 -2.92 2.72
CA VAL A 159 -7.99 -3.43 1.46
C VAL A 159 -8.60 -4.80 1.18
N LEU A 160 -8.90 -5.09 -0.09
CA LEU A 160 -9.30 -6.41 -0.56
C LEU A 160 -8.37 -6.86 -1.70
N GLN A 161 -8.13 -8.17 -1.81
CA GLN A 161 -7.06 -8.73 -2.65
C GLN A 161 -7.66 -9.67 -3.72
N SER A 162 -7.58 -9.33 -5.00
CA SER A 162 -8.28 -10.05 -6.07
C SER A 162 -7.78 -11.49 -6.30
N TYR A 163 -6.60 -11.86 -5.80
CA TYR A 163 -6.12 -13.23 -5.90
C TYR A 163 -6.85 -14.23 -5.00
N LEU A 164 -7.64 -13.81 -4.01
CA LEU A 164 -8.38 -14.76 -3.14
C LEU A 164 -9.74 -15.08 -3.74
N TYR A 165 -10.17 -16.33 -3.62
CA TYR A 165 -11.49 -16.77 -4.10
C TYR A 165 -12.65 -16.02 -3.40
N ARG A 166 -12.47 -15.68 -2.12
CA ARG A 166 -13.50 -15.01 -1.29
C ARG A 166 -13.79 -13.56 -1.69
N THR A 167 -12.84 -12.89 -2.33
CA THR A 167 -12.81 -11.41 -2.42
C THR A 167 -14.04 -10.79 -3.06
N PHE A 168 -14.67 -11.45 -4.03
CA PHE A 168 -15.86 -10.88 -4.65
C PHE A 168 -17.03 -10.76 -3.66
N ALA A 169 -17.21 -11.75 -2.78
CA ALA A 169 -18.22 -11.69 -1.72
C ALA A 169 -17.90 -10.59 -0.70
N ASP A 170 -16.62 -10.46 -0.30
CA ASP A 170 -16.19 -9.40 0.61
C ASP A 170 -16.41 -7.99 0.01
N VAL A 171 -16.22 -7.83 -1.32
CA VAL A 171 -16.53 -6.60 -2.05
C VAL A 171 -18.03 -6.28 -1.99
N GLN A 172 -18.89 -7.28 -2.20
CA GLN A 172 -20.35 -7.08 -2.15
C GLN A 172 -20.79 -6.66 -0.74
N HIS A 173 -20.23 -7.28 0.29
CA HIS A 173 -20.47 -6.90 1.68
C HIS A 173 -19.98 -5.48 1.98
N ALA A 174 -18.75 -5.13 1.59
CA ALA A 174 -18.22 -3.78 1.78
C ALA A 174 -19.07 -2.71 1.08
N ASN A 175 -19.59 -3.01 -0.12
CA ASN A 175 -20.52 -2.16 -0.84
C ASN A 175 -21.86 -1.97 -0.12
N LEU A 176 -22.39 -3.04 0.51
CA LEU A 176 -23.63 -3.01 1.28
C LEU A 176 -23.50 -2.07 2.48
N ILE A 177 -22.41 -2.19 3.25
CA ILE A 177 -22.16 -1.35 4.43
C ILE A 177 -21.57 0.04 4.07
N LYS A 178 -21.33 0.31 2.78
CA LYS A 178 -20.74 1.55 2.24
C LYS A 178 -19.31 1.84 2.72
N ALA A 179 -18.54 0.79 3.03
CA ALA A 179 -17.14 0.94 3.39
C ALA A 179 -16.31 1.42 2.20
N ARG A 180 -15.32 2.28 2.45
CA ARG A 180 -14.33 2.64 1.42
C ARG A 180 -13.37 1.46 1.25
N VAL A 181 -13.14 1.01 0.02
CA VAL A 181 -12.27 -0.15 -0.28
C VAL A 181 -11.14 0.22 -1.22
N ARG A 182 -9.93 -0.25 -0.91
CA ARG A 182 -8.80 -0.30 -1.85
C ARG A 182 -8.72 -1.73 -2.39
N LEU A 183 -8.80 -1.91 -3.71
CA LEU A 183 -8.61 -3.21 -4.36
C LEU A 183 -7.19 -3.32 -4.87
N CYS A 184 -6.49 -4.40 -4.55
CA CYS A 184 -5.18 -4.75 -5.09
C CYS A 184 -5.18 -6.20 -5.60
N LYS A 185 -4.12 -6.65 -6.29
CA LYS A 185 -4.02 -8.05 -6.73
C LYS A 185 -3.76 -9.02 -5.57
N GLY A 186 -2.97 -8.61 -4.59
CA GLY A 186 -2.41 -9.47 -3.53
C GLY A 186 -0.88 -9.48 -3.60
N ALA A 187 -0.22 -9.50 -2.44
CA ALA A 187 1.23 -9.36 -2.32
C ALA A 187 1.91 -10.55 -1.62
N TYR A 188 1.13 -11.42 -0.98
CA TYR A 188 1.63 -12.57 -0.23
C TYR A 188 1.71 -13.81 -1.11
N LYS A 189 2.43 -14.83 -0.64
CA LYS A 189 2.48 -16.13 -1.30
C LYS A 189 1.45 -17.03 -0.61
N GLU A 190 0.34 -17.25 -1.29
CA GLU A 190 -0.79 -18.03 -0.77
C GLU A 190 -0.86 -19.41 -1.43
N PRO A 191 -1.40 -20.43 -0.73
CA PRO A 191 -1.66 -21.73 -1.33
C PRO A 191 -2.84 -21.68 -2.32
N GLU A 192 -2.84 -22.59 -3.29
CA GLU A 192 -3.89 -22.68 -4.32
C GLU A 192 -5.27 -23.02 -3.76
N THR A 193 -5.33 -23.50 -2.51
CA THR A 193 -6.56 -23.79 -1.76
C THR A 193 -7.35 -22.52 -1.40
N VAL A 194 -6.70 -21.35 -1.35
CA VAL A 194 -7.35 -20.08 -0.98
C VAL A 194 -7.21 -18.99 -2.05
N ALA A 195 -6.26 -19.14 -2.97
CA ALA A 195 -5.93 -18.14 -3.97
C ALA A 195 -5.81 -18.73 -5.38
N TYR A 196 -6.21 -17.95 -6.38
CA TYR A 196 -6.00 -18.26 -7.80
C TYR A 196 -4.50 -18.44 -8.10
N PRO A 197 -4.05 -19.61 -8.58
CA PRO A 197 -2.65 -19.83 -8.93
C PRO A 197 -2.23 -19.06 -10.18
N ASP A 198 -3.16 -18.93 -11.13
CA ASP A 198 -2.93 -18.35 -12.43
C ASP A 198 -3.18 -16.84 -12.44
N LYS A 199 -2.21 -16.08 -12.97
CA LYS A 199 -2.31 -14.62 -13.10
C LYS A 199 -3.55 -14.17 -13.88
N LYS A 200 -3.97 -14.92 -14.91
CA LYS A 200 -5.14 -14.58 -15.72
C LYS A 200 -6.41 -14.52 -14.87
N ASP A 201 -6.55 -15.42 -13.91
CA ASP A 201 -7.74 -15.52 -13.06
C ASP A 201 -7.71 -14.46 -11.96
N VAL A 202 -6.52 -14.14 -11.43
CA VAL A 202 -6.31 -12.98 -10.54
C VAL A 202 -6.72 -11.67 -11.24
N ASP A 203 -6.33 -11.49 -12.50
CA ASP A 203 -6.64 -10.29 -13.28
C ASP A 203 -8.14 -10.24 -13.63
N ALA A 204 -8.74 -11.36 -14.01
CA ALA A 204 -10.18 -11.46 -14.28
C ALA A 204 -11.01 -11.14 -13.03
N ASN A 205 -10.63 -11.70 -11.87
CA ASN A 205 -11.30 -11.41 -10.61
C ASN A 205 -11.06 -9.96 -10.16
N TYR A 206 -9.90 -9.36 -10.46
CA TYR A 206 -9.65 -7.94 -10.23
C TYR A 206 -10.66 -7.08 -10.99
N VAL A 207 -10.80 -7.30 -12.31
CA VAL A 207 -11.72 -6.55 -13.16
C VAL A 207 -13.16 -6.71 -12.68
N LYS A 208 -13.56 -7.96 -12.37
CA LYS A 208 -14.89 -8.26 -11.82
C LYS A 208 -15.18 -7.49 -10.52
N CYS A 209 -14.27 -7.53 -9.55
CA CYS A 209 -14.40 -6.81 -8.29
C CYS A 209 -14.39 -5.29 -8.49
N MET A 210 -13.52 -4.80 -9.38
CA MET A 210 -13.39 -3.39 -9.71
C MET A 210 -14.69 -2.82 -10.29
N HIS A 211 -15.31 -3.51 -11.26
CA HIS A 211 -16.59 -3.09 -11.84
C HIS A 211 -17.70 -3.00 -10.78
N GLU A 212 -17.81 -4.02 -9.93
CA GLU A 212 -18.79 -4.04 -8.83
C GLU A 212 -18.57 -2.88 -7.84
N MET A 213 -17.31 -2.60 -7.48
CA MET A 213 -16.95 -1.43 -6.65
C MET A 213 -17.26 -0.11 -7.35
N MET A 214 -16.98 0.02 -8.65
CA MET A 214 -17.22 1.26 -9.39
C MET A 214 -18.72 1.58 -9.51
N LEU A 215 -19.57 0.57 -9.68
CA LEU A 215 -21.02 0.75 -9.74
C LEU A 215 -21.63 1.11 -8.37
N LYS A 216 -21.25 0.40 -7.30
CA LYS A 216 -22.01 0.40 -6.03
C LYS A 216 -21.22 0.88 -4.81
N GLY A 217 -19.90 0.93 -4.92
CA GLY A 217 -18.99 1.18 -3.82
C GLY A 217 -18.89 2.64 -3.40
N ASN A 218 -18.43 2.83 -2.16
CA ASN A 218 -18.11 4.14 -1.60
C ASN A 218 -16.65 4.49 -1.90
N TYR A 219 -16.42 5.40 -2.84
CA TYR A 219 -15.09 5.89 -3.23
C TYR A 219 -14.01 4.78 -3.40
N PRO A 220 -14.12 3.93 -4.43
CA PRO A 220 -13.17 2.86 -4.70
C PRO A 220 -11.73 3.36 -4.93
N GLY A 221 -10.76 2.70 -4.31
CA GLY A 221 -9.33 2.85 -4.63
C GLY A 221 -8.86 1.71 -5.54
N ILE A 222 -8.55 2.01 -6.80
CA ILE A 222 -8.07 1.05 -7.79
C ILE A 222 -6.53 1.00 -7.71
N ALA A 223 -5.98 0.12 -6.88
CA ALA A 223 -4.55 0.03 -6.63
C ALA A 223 -3.84 -0.93 -7.58
N THR A 224 -3.39 -0.41 -8.73
CA THR A 224 -2.71 -1.19 -9.77
C THR A 224 -1.77 -0.34 -10.62
N HIS A 225 -0.73 -0.97 -11.18
CA HIS A 225 0.13 -0.40 -12.23
C HIS A 225 -0.06 -1.09 -13.58
N ASP A 226 -1.15 -1.84 -13.71
CA ASP A 226 -1.50 -2.59 -14.91
C ASP A 226 -2.31 -1.70 -15.86
N GLU A 227 -1.72 -1.32 -16.99
CA GLU A 227 -2.35 -0.42 -17.95
C GLU A 227 -3.59 -1.03 -18.61
N ALA A 228 -3.68 -2.36 -18.72
CA ALA A 228 -4.87 -3.01 -19.27
C ALA A 228 -6.07 -2.80 -18.32
N ILE A 229 -5.85 -3.04 -17.02
CA ILE A 229 -6.88 -2.83 -15.98
C ILE A 229 -7.26 -1.35 -15.88
N ILE A 230 -6.29 -0.43 -15.95
CA ILE A 230 -6.57 1.01 -15.92
C ILE A 230 -7.39 1.44 -17.14
N ARG A 231 -7.07 0.94 -18.33
CA ARG A 231 -7.83 1.23 -19.55
C ARG A 231 -9.26 0.68 -19.45
N ASP A 232 -9.40 -0.53 -18.94
CA ASP A 232 -10.70 -1.16 -18.69
C ASP A 232 -11.54 -0.33 -17.69
N ALA A 233 -10.96 0.09 -16.57
CA ALA A 233 -11.63 0.97 -15.60
C ALA A 233 -12.14 2.27 -16.26
N LYS A 234 -11.30 2.92 -17.08
CA LYS A 234 -11.68 4.15 -17.80
C LYS A 234 -12.82 3.91 -18.79
N ALA A 235 -12.76 2.82 -19.55
CA ALA A 235 -13.80 2.44 -20.50
C ALA A 235 -15.11 2.12 -19.77
N PHE A 236 -15.05 1.33 -18.70
CA PHE A 236 -16.20 0.97 -17.87
C PHE A 236 -16.85 2.20 -17.22
N ALA A 237 -16.04 3.14 -16.69
CA ALA A 237 -16.55 4.39 -16.15
C ALA A 237 -17.30 5.21 -17.21
N LYS A 238 -16.74 5.33 -18.41
CA LYS A 238 -17.37 6.04 -19.52
C LYS A 238 -18.69 5.40 -19.94
N SER A 239 -18.74 4.08 -20.06
CA SER A 239 -19.95 3.37 -20.50
C SER A 239 -21.08 3.34 -19.47
N ASN A 240 -20.79 3.66 -18.20
CA ASN A 240 -21.76 3.66 -17.10
C ASN A 240 -21.93 5.06 -16.47
N ASP A 241 -21.49 6.12 -17.15
CA ASP A 241 -21.58 7.51 -16.69
C ASP A 241 -21.03 7.76 -15.27
N ILE A 242 -19.95 7.06 -14.92
CA ILE A 242 -19.30 7.18 -13.61
C ILE A 242 -18.29 8.33 -13.65
N ALA A 243 -18.56 9.39 -12.90
CA ALA A 243 -17.67 10.55 -12.81
C ALA A 243 -16.26 10.18 -12.30
N SER A 244 -15.22 10.82 -12.84
CA SER A 244 -13.81 10.53 -12.50
C SER A 244 -13.44 10.82 -11.04
N ASN A 245 -14.25 11.60 -10.32
CA ASN A 245 -14.09 11.90 -8.90
C ASN A 245 -14.77 10.88 -7.97
N ARG A 246 -15.49 9.88 -8.50
CA ARG A 246 -16.14 8.82 -7.73
C ARG A 246 -15.19 7.71 -7.29
N TYR A 247 -14.01 7.63 -7.89
CA TYR A 247 -12.97 6.64 -7.58
C TYR A 247 -11.59 7.28 -7.75
N GLU A 248 -10.55 6.60 -7.29
CA GLU A 248 -9.17 7.03 -7.50
C GLU A 248 -8.28 5.87 -7.95
N PHE A 249 -7.27 6.19 -8.76
CA PHE A 249 -6.18 5.27 -9.03
C PHE A 249 -5.13 5.38 -7.93
N GLN A 250 -4.55 4.25 -7.57
CA GLN A 250 -3.51 4.20 -6.54
C GLN A 250 -2.29 3.44 -7.01
N MET A 251 -1.10 3.98 -6.74
CA MET A 251 0.16 3.39 -7.16
C MET A 251 1.23 3.57 -6.09
N LEU A 252 2.20 2.67 -6.11
CA LEU A 252 3.37 2.77 -5.24
C LEU A 252 4.30 3.91 -5.65
N TYR A 253 4.94 4.50 -4.65
CA TYR A 253 5.95 5.53 -4.81
C TYR A 253 7.12 5.03 -5.69
N GLY A 254 7.56 5.88 -6.63
CA GLY A 254 8.64 5.55 -7.56
C GLY A 254 8.29 4.63 -8.73
N VAL A 255 7.09 4.03 -8.75
CA VAL A 255 6.65 3.09 -9.78
C VAL A 255 5.72 3.78 -10.77
N ARG A 256 6.07 3.74 -12.07
CA ARG A 256 5.25 4.30 -13.16
C ARG A 256 4.84 5.77 -12.95
N ARG A 257 5.80 6.62 -12.54
CA ARG A 257 5.57 8.07 -12.35
C ARG A 257 4.99 8.74 -13.59
N ASP A 258 5.41 8.29 -14.77
CA ASP A 258 4.87 8.68 -16.07
C ASP A 258 3.35 8.48 -16.17
N LEU A 259 2.85 7.37 -15.63
CA LEU A 259 1.44 7.01 -15.63
C LEU A 259 0.67 7.78 -14.56
N GLN A 260 1.28 7.99 -13.39
CA GLN A 260 0.71 8.83 -12.33
C GLN A 260 0.44 10.25 -12.86
N ASP A 261 1.45 10.88 -13.47
CA ASP A 261 1.33 12.24 -14.02
C ASP A 261 0.37 12.28 -15.23
N ARG A 262 0.28 11.20 -16.01
CA ARG A 262 -0.70 11.10 -17.11
C ARG A 262 -2.13 11.06 -16.58
N LEU A 263 -2.42 10.21 -15.59
CA LEU A 263 -3.77 10.07 -15.03
C LEU A 263 -4.27 11.37 -14.39
N VAL A 264 -3.38 12.11 -13.70
CA VAL A 264 -3.72 13.44 -13.15
C VAL A 264 -4.07 14.42 -14.27
N ARG A 265 -3.28 14.48 -15.35
CA ARG A 265 -3.57 15.35 -16.51
C ARG A 265 -4.87 15.00 -17.22
N GLU A 266 -5.27 13.74 -17.19
CA GLU A 266 -6.55 13.26 -17.70
C GLU A 266 -7.73 13.55 -16.75
N GLY A 267 -7.49 14.16 -15.58
CA GLY A 267 -8.52 14.55 -14.62
C GLY A 267 -8.94 13.46 -13.63
N TYR A 268 -8.14 12.39 -13.48
CA TYR A 268 -8.39 11.34 -12.49
C TYR A 268 -7.75 11.67 -11.14
N ARG A 269 -8.41 11.24 -10.06
CA ARG A 269 -7.83 11.24 -8.72
C ARG A 269 -6.69 10.22 -8.63
N MET A 270 -5.56 10.64 -8.08
CA MET A 270 -4.36 9.81 -7.94
C MET A 270 -3.88 9.83 -6.50
N ARG A 271 -3.66 8.65 -5.91
CA ARG A 271 -3.01 8.48 -4.61
C ARG A 271 -1.74 7.65 -4.72
N VAL A 272 -0.65 8.15 -4.19
CA VAL A 272 0.61 7.40 -4.14
C VAL A 272 0.83 6.82 -2.74
N TYR A 273 1.08 5.52 -2.68
CA TYR A 273 1.49 4.83 -1.46
C TYR A 273 2.97 5.06 -1.22
N VAL A 274 3.30 5.78 -0.15
CA VAL A 274 4.62 6.32 0.18
C VAL A 274 5.17 5.59 1.40
N PRO A 275 5.98 4.54 1.18
CA PRO A 275 6.64 3.85 2.28
C PRO A 275 7.84 4.67 2.76
N PHE A 276 8.09 4.65 4.07
CA PHE A 276 9.24 5.29 4.72
C PHE A 276 9.63 4.55 5.99
N GLY A 277 10.84 4.77 6.49
CA GLY A 277 11.33 4.14 7.72
C GLY A 277 12.62 3.37 7.51
N THR A 278 13.21 2.90 8.60
CA THR A 278 14.55 2.30 8.61
C THR A 278 14.59 0.89 8.03
N GLN A 279 13.46 0.17 8.01
CA GLN A 279 13.35 -1.21 7.52
C GLN A 279 12.96 -1.28 6.04
N TRP A 280 13.58 -0.45 5.20
CA TRP A 280 13.23 -0.33 3.79
C TRP A 280 13.69 -1.47 2.89
N TYR A 281 14.66 -2.26 3.32
CA TYR A 281 15.32 -3.25 2.46
C TYR A 281 14.43 -4.45 2.10
N PRO A 282 13.72 -5.12 3.03
CA PRO A 282 12.79 -6.19 2.66
C PRO A 282 11.69 -5.70 1.72
N TYR A 283 11.19 -4.48 1.94
CA TYR A 283 10.24 -3.83 1.05
C TYR A 283 10.80 -3.65 -0.36
N LEU A 284 12.02 -3.08 -0.47
CA LEU A 284 12.69 -2.88 -1.75
C LEU A 284 12.91 -4.19 -2.51
N MET A 285 13.37 -5.25 -1.83
CA MET A 285 13.60 -6.55 -2.45
C MET A 285 12.30 -7.14 -3.02
N ARG A 286 11.17 -7.01 -2.30
CA ARG A 286 9.85 -7.39 -2.83
C ARG A 286 9.49 -6.59 -4.08
N ARG A 287 9.70 -5.26 -4.10
CA ARG A 287 9.43 -4.43 -5.30
C ARG A 287 10.30 -4.81 -6.50
N LEU A 288 11.54 -5.24 -6.27
CA LEU A 288 12.44 -5.73 -7.32
C LEU A 288 11.98 -7.07 -7.88
N ALA A 289 11.51 -7.98 -7.02
CA ALA A 289 11.05 -9.30 -7.41
C ALA A 289 9.77 -9.27 -8.28
N GLU A 290 8.99 -8.19 -8.23
CA GLU A 290 7.72 -8.07 -8.95
C GLU A 290 7.85 -7.79 -10.45
N ARG A 291 8.93 -7.16 -10.91
CA ARG A 291 9.14 -6.93 -12.36
C ARG A 291 10.61 -7.11 -12.75
N PRO A 292 10.93 -7.95 -13.75
CA PRO A 292 12.28 -8.09 -14.29
C PRO A 292 12.88 -6.77 -14.78
N ALA A 293 12.05 -5.84 -15.27
CA ALA A 293 12.49 -4.50 -15.66
C ALA A 293 13.08 -3.70 -14.47
N ASN A 294 12.54 -3.87 -13.26
CA ASN A 294 13.09 -3.23 -12.05
C ASN A 294 14.50 -3.77 -11.74
N VAL A 295 14.78 -5.03 -12.10
CA VAL A 295 16.09 -5.68 -11.99
C VAL A 295 17.02 -5.27 -13.15
N ALA A 296 16.51 -5.13 -14.37
CA ALA A 296 17.28 -4.68 -15.54
C ALA A 296 17.84 -3.25 -15.35
N PHE A 297 17.11 -2.38 -14.65
CA PHE A 297 17.61 -1.07 -14.25
C PHE A 297 18.73 -1.13 -13.19
N LEU A 298 18.76 -2.18 -12.35
CA LEU A 298 19.88 -2.42 -11.43
C LEU A 298 21.11 -2.95 -12.17
N THR A 299 20.95 -3.93 -13.07
CA THR A 299 22.06 -4.49 -13.83
C THR A 299 22.68 -3.47 -14.78
N GLY A 300 21.88 -2.61 -15.43
CA GLY A 300 22.41 -1.57 -16.31
C GLY A 300 23.35 -0.56 -15.63
N ASN A 301 23.12 -0.26 -14.35
CA ASN A 301 23.95 0.66 -13.58
C ASN A 301 25.13 -0.04 -12.88
N VAL A 302 24.95 -1.29 -12.41
CA VAL A 302 26.02 -2.10 -11.81
C VAL A 302 27.03 -2.58 -12.87
N PHE A 303 26.58 -2.90 -14.09
CA PHE A 303 27.44 -3.34 -15.20
C PHE A 303 28.31 -2.19 -15.73
N LYS A 304 27.77 -0.96 -15.78
CA LYS A 304 28.56 0.25 -16.09
C LYS A 304 29.73 0.46 -15.12
N GLU A 305 29.56 0.07 -13.85
CA GLU A 305 30.61 0.21 -12.83
C GLU A 305 31.65 -0.92 -12.89
N MET A 306 31.24 -2.16 -13.19
CA MET A 306 32.17 -3.28 -13.43
C MET A 306 33.04 -3.05 -14.67
N VAL A 307 32.48 -2.48 -15.73
CA VAL A 307 33.22 -2.11 -16.94
C VAL A 307 34.06 -0.84 -16.73
N GLY A 308 33.58 0.11 -15.90
CA GLY A 308 34.31 1.32 -15.53
C GLY A 308 35.51 1.09 -14.59
N LYS A 309 35.48 0.07 -13.73
CA LYS A 309 36.60 -0.30 -12.83
C LYS A 309 37.67 -1.16 -13.50
N ARG A 310 37.43 -1.73 -14.69
CA ARG A 310 38.46 -2.42 -15.48
C ARG A 310 39.26 -1.50 -16.41
N ARG A 311 38.97 -0.20 -16.41
CA ARG A 311 39.66 0.84 -17.21
C ARG A 311 40.36 1.90 -16.38
N ARG A 312 40.72 1.58 -15.13
CA ARG A 312 41.65 2.39 -14.32
C ARG A 312 42.73 1.49 -13.76
#